data_AF-A0A497N4T4-F1
#
_entry.id   AF-A0A497N4T4-F1
#
_cell.length_a   1.000
_cell.length_b   1.000
_cell.length_c   1.000
_cell.angle_alpha   90.00
_cell.angle_beta   90.00
_cell.angle_gamma   90.00
#
_symmetry.space_group_name_H-M   'P 1'
#
loop_
_entity.id
_entity.type
_entity.pdbx_description
1 polymer ?
#
loop_
_entity_poly.entity_id
_entity_poly.type
_entity_poly.pdbx_seq_one_letter_code
_entity_poly.pdbx_strand_id
1 'polypeptide(L)'
;MKSRADLREIVGRIPSELYGDLSMDLMDLLLAAKKGDRIPSSSVKELLQLWRRDKLDTPDGISLLLEAALSVDPEGTGRLLASKGLSEVAGKLGLEVS
;
A
#
# COMPACT_ATOMS: atom_id res chain seq x y z
N MET A 1 10.96 -5.46 -8.52
CA MET A 1 10.02 -4.64 -7.73
C MET A 1 9.80 -3.34 -8.49
N LYS A 2 8.57 -2.84 -8.58
CA LYS A 2 8.29 -1.57 -9.28
C LYS A 2 8.94 -0.39 -8.56
N SER A 3 9.29 0.66 -9.28
CA SER A 3 9.85 1.87 -8.68
C SER A 3 8.77 2.63 -7.88
N ARG A 4 9.18 3.49 -6.92
CA ARG A 4 8.26 4.37 -6.18
C ARG A 4 7.48 5.30 -7.14
N ALA A 5 8.09 5.68 -8.26
CA ALA A 5 7.43 6.50 -9.29
C ALA A 5 6.35 5.70 -10.03
N ASP A 6 6.63 4.44 -10.37
CA ASP A 6 5.66 3.55 -11.01
C ASP A 6 4.46 3.29 -10.07
N LEU A 7 4.73 3.10 -8.78
CA LEU A 7 3.69 2.95 -7.76
C LEU A 7 2.82 4.21 -7.68
N ARG A 8 3.43 5.40 -7.71
CA ARG A 8 2.67 6.66 -7.69
C ARG A 8 1.77 6.81 -8.91
N GLU A 9 2.23 6.40 -10.10
CA GLU A 9 1.40 6.41 -11.31
C GLU A 9 0.20 5.45 -11.18
N ILE A 10 0.44 4.26 -10.64
CA ILE A 10 -0.63 3.27 -10.39
C ILE A 10 -1.62 3.79 -9.35
N VAL A 11 -1.14 4.38 -8.26
CA VAL A 11 -1.97 4.99 -7.21
C VAL A 11 -2.81 6.13 -7.77
N GLY A 12 -2.30 6.90 -8.72
CA GLY A 12 -3.07 7.96 -9.40
C GLY A 12 -4.32 7.48 -10.15
N ARG A 13 -4.52 6.16 -10.30
CA ARG A 13 -5.74 5.55 -10.87
C ARG A 13 -6.78 5.20 -9.82
N ILE A 14 -6.43 5.23 -8.54
CA ILE A 14 -7.34 4.96 -7.44
C ILE A 14 -8.17 6.23 -7.18
N PRO A 15 -9.51 6.14 -7.13
CA PRO A 15 -10.36 7.26 -6.74
C PRO A 15 -9.93 7.82 -5.37
N SER A 16 -9.78 9.14 -5.26
CA SER A 16 -9.30 9.78 -4.03
C SER A 16 -10.20 9.54 -2.82
N GLU A 17 -11.49 9.27 -3.07
CA GLU A 17 -12.47 8.92 -2.04
C GLU A 17 -12.09 7.64 -1.29
N LEU A 18 -11.30 6.76 -1.91
CA LEU A 18 -10.86 5.50 -1.30
C LEU A 18 -9.57 5.65 -0.49
N TYR A 19 -8.87 6.78 -0.54
CA TYR A 19 -7.55 6.90 0.09
C TYR A 19 -7.58 6.77 1.61
N GLY A 20 -8.60 7.33 2.26
CA GLY A 20 -8.78 7.21 3.71
C GLY A 20 -8.86 5.74 4.12
N ASP A 21 -9.89 5.04 3.63
CA ASP A 21 -10.14 3.64 3.94
C ASP A 21 -9.00 2.71 3.49
N LEU A 22 -8.40 2.97 2.33
CA LEU A 22 -7.27 2.18 1.83
C LEU A 22 -6.02 2.36 2.70
N SER A 23 -5.75 3.57 3.17
CA SER A 23 -4.59 3.82 4.04
C SER A 23 -4.74 3.08 5.37
N MET A 24 -5.95 3.06 5.93
CA MET A 24 -6.28 2.36 7.17
C MET A 24 -6.12 0.84 7.01
N ASP A 25 -6.72 0.26 5.99
CA ASP A 25 -6.66 -1.20 5.78
C ASP A 25 -5.25 -1.69 5.43
N LEU A 26 -4.46 -0.89 4.71
CA LEU A 26 -3.05 -1.21 4.46
C LEU A 26 -2.23 -1.16 5.75
N MET A 27 -2.50 -0.19 6.64
CA MET A 27 -1.87 -0.15 7.96
C MET A 27 -2.24 -1.38 8.80
N ASP A 28 -3.50 -1.79 8.81
CA ASP A 28 -3.95 -2.98 9.54
C ASP A 28 -3.28 -4.25 9.00
N LEU A 29 -3.16 -4.38 7.67
CA LEU A 29 -2.43 -5.47 7.04
C LEU A 29 -0.95 -5.49 7.45
N LEU A 30 -0.29 -4.33 7.49
CA LEU A 30 1.10 -4.21 7.93
C LEU A 30 1.28 -4.58 9.41
N LEU A 31 0.36 -4.16 10.28
CA LEU A 31 0.39 -4.48 11.71
C LEU A 31 0.13 -5.96 11.98
N ALA A 32 -0.69 -6.61 11.16
CA ALA A 32 -0.96 -8.05 11.24
C ALA A 32 0.16 -8.91 10.62
N ALA A 33 1.04 -8.32 9.80
CA ALA A 33 2.06 -9.05 9.08
C ALA A 33 3.14 -9.61 10.02
N LYS A 34 3.33 -10.93 9.99
CA LYS A 34 4.37 -11.63 10.76
C LYS A 34 5.81 -11.39 10.27
N LYS A 35 5.98 -10.61 9.19
CA LYS A 35 7.23 -10.41 8.44
C LYS A 35 7.62 -8.93 8.36
N GLY A 36 7.32 -8.16 9.41
CA GLY A 36 7.64 -6.72 9.46
C GLY A 36 9.15 -6.41 9.36
N ASP A 37 10.00 -7.39 9.64
CA ASP A 37 11.46 -7.35 9.45
C ASP A 37 11.89 -7.21 7.98
N ARG A 38 10.99 -7.50 7.03
CA ARG A 38 11.22 -7.31 5.59
C ARG A 38 11.10 -5.87 5.12
N ILE A 39 10.51 -4.99 5.94
CA ILE A 39 10.36 -3.58 5.62
C ILE A 39 11.66 -2.87 5.97
N PRO A 40 12.33 -2.19 5.03
CA PRO A 40 13.53 -1.43 5.33
C PRO A 40 13.25 -0.36 6.40
N SER A 41 14.17 -0.19 7.36
CA SER A 41 14.03 0.81 8.42
C SER A 41 13.84 2.24 7.89
N SER A 42 14.32 2.55 6.68
CA SER A 42 14.05 3.81 5.99
C SER A 42 12.57 3.99 5.67
N SER A 43 11.92 2.96 5.13
CA SER A 43 10.48 2.96 4.81
C SER A 43 9.63 3.02 6.07
N VAL A 44 10.04 2.33 7.14
CA VAL A 44 9.37 2.44 8.46
C VAL A 44 9.46 3.87 9.01
N LYS A 45 10.65 4.49 8.96
CA LYS A 45 10.83 5.89 9.39
C LYS A 45 9.95 6.85 8.59
N GLU A 46 9.87 6.65 7.28
CA GLU A 46 9.03 7.46 6.41
C GLU A 46 7.54 7.27 6.72
N LEU A 47 7.08 6.03 6.93
CA LEU A 47 5.70 5.72 7.35
C LEU A 47 5.34 6.46 8.65
N LEU A 48 6.21 6.39 9.66
CA LEU A 48 6.01 7.09 10.92
C LEU A 48 5.97 8.62 10.74
N GLN A 49 6.78 9.17 9.84
CA GLN A 49 6.75 10.61 9.55
C GLN A 49 5.46 11.05 8.86
N LEU A 50 4.95 10.26 7.90
CA LEU A 50 3.68 10.54 7.22
C LEU A 50 2.50 10.37 8.16
N TRP A 51 2.51 9.34 9.02
CA TRP A 51 1.47 9.12 10.01
C TRP A 51 1.36 10.30 10.99
N ARG A 52 2.48 10.77 11.54
CA ARG A 52 2.52 11.93 12.45
C ARG A 52 2.00 13.22 11.84
N ARG A 53 1.97 13.32 10.51
CA ARG A 53 1.54 14.51 9.76
C ARG A 53 0.14 14.35 9.17
N ASP A 54 -0.52 13.22 9.42
CA ASP A 54 -1.80 12.87 8.80
C ASP A 54 -1.72 12.93 7.26
N LYS A 55 -0.74 12.19 6.71
CA LYS A 55 -0.44 12.15 5.27
C LYS A 55 -0.40 10.74 4.67
N LEU A 56 -0.91 9.74 5.39
CA LEU A 56 -0.96 8.36 4.89
C LEU A 56 -2.00 8.17 3.77
N ASP A 57 -3.03 9.01 3.77
CA ASP A 57 -4.10 9.09 2.77
C ASP A 57 -3.75 9.96 1.55
N THR A 58 -2.47 10.27 1.35
CA THR A 58 -2.00 10.98 0.15
C THR A 58 -1.46 9.99 -0.88
N PRO A 59 -1.32 10.36 -2.17
CA PRO A 59 -0.71 9.49 -3.17
C PRO A 59 0.67 8.93 -2.72
N ASP A 60 1.44 9.73 -1.99
CA ASP A 60 2.74 9.33 -1.46
C ASP A 60 2.63 8.37 -0.29
N GLY A 61 1.67 8.62 0.61
CA GLY A 61 1.34 7.73 1.72
C GLY A 61 0.87 6.37 1.23
N ILE A 62 -0.11 6.34 0.31
CA ILE A 62 -0.63 5.10 -0.28
C ILE A 62 0.46 4.36 -1.05
N SER A 63 1.32 5.07 -1.81
CA SER A 63 2.43 4.43 -2.53
C SER A 63 3.42 3.75 -1.57
N LEU A 64 3.75 4.41 -0.46
CA LEU A 64 4.62 3.85 0.57
C LEU A 64 3.99 2.65 1.29
N LEU A 65 2.71 2.76 1.63
CA LEU A 65 1.96 1.69 2.28
C LEU A 65 1.86 0.46 1.38
N LEU A 66 1.57 0.65 0.08
CA LEU A 66 1.56 -0.43 -0.90
C LEU A 66 2.94 -1.05 -1.07
N GLU A 67 4.01 -0.26 -1.18
CA GLU A 67 5.37 -0.77 -1.24
C GLU A 67 5.68 -1.68 -0.04
N ALA A 68 5.36 -1.22 1.17
CA ALA A 68 5.55 -1.99 2.39
C ALA A 68 4.67 -3.26 2.41
N ALA A 69 3.38 -3.14 2.08
CA ALA A 69 2.42 -4.24 2.11
C ALA A 69 2.82 -5.36 1.12
N LEU A 70 3.24 -4.96 -0.09
CA LEU A 70 3.76 -5.88 -1.12
C LEU A 70 5.02 -6.62 -0.65
N SER A 71 5.84 -6.03 0.21
CA SER A 71 7.07 -6.67 0.70
C SER A 71 6.81 -7.74 1.78
N VAL A 72 5.71 -7.61 2.53
CA VAL A 72 5.40 -8.48 3.67
C VAL A 72 4.32 -9.50 3.36
N ASP A 73 3.27 -9.10 2.65
CA ASP A 73 2.10 -9.90 2.32
C ASP A 73 1.48 -9.48 0.95
N PRO A 74 2.11 -9.87 -0.17
CA PRO A 74 1.59 -9.57 -1.51
C PRO A 74 0.18 -10.17 -1.74
N GLU A 75 -0.09 -11.35 -1.20
CA GLU A 75 -1.36 -12.07 -1.39
C GLU A 75 -2.50 -11.36 -0.64
N GLY A 76 -2.28 -10.99 0.63
CA GLY A 76 -3.21 -10.16 1.40
C GLY A 76 -3.43 -8.80 0.75
N THR A 77 -2.38 -8.19 0.21
CA THR A 77 -2.47 -6.90 -0.50
C THR A 77 -3.37 -7.03 -1.74
N GLY A 78 -3.24 -8.12 -2.51
CA GLY A 78 -4.07 -8.38 -3.69
C GLY A 78 -5.55 -8.56 -3.32
N ARG A 79 -5.83 -9.37 -2.28
CA ARG A 79 -7.19 -9.55 -1.77
C ARG A 79 -7.82 -8.26 -1.26
N LEU A 80 -7.05 -7.44 -0.54
CA LEU A 80 -7.52 -6.14 -0.06
C LEU A 80 -7.92 -5.23 -1.21
N LEU A 81 -7.06 -5.07 -2.21
CA LEU A 81 -7.35 -4.24 -3.38
C LEU A 81 -8.59 -4.73 -4.13
N ALA A 82 -8.72 -6.04 -4.32
CA ALA A 82 -9.89 -6.64 -4.96
C ALA A 82 -11.19 -6.37 -4.18
N SER A 83 -11.16 -6.48 -2.85
CA SER A 83 -12.32 -6.22 -1.99
C SER A 83 -12.81 -4.76 -2.07
N LYS A 84 -11.93 -3.84 -2.45
CA LYS A 84 -12.24 -2.41 -2.67
C LYS A 84 -12.59 -2.08 -4.13
N GLY A 85 -12.75 -3.09 -4.99
CA GLY A 85 -13.01 -2.88 -6.42
C GLY A 85 -11.79 -2.41 -7.22
N LEU A 86 -10.58 -2.52 -6.65
CA LEU A 86 -9.32 -2.07 -7.26
C LEU A 86 -8.58 -3.22 -7.97
N SER A 87 -9.31 -4.16 -8.57
CA SER A 87 -8.71 -5.32 -9.26
C SER A 87 -7.80 -4.92 -10.43
N GLU A 88 -8.10 -3.82 -11.14
CA GLU A 88 -7.20 -3.29 -12.18
C GLU A 88 -5.85 -2.83 -11.58
N VAL A 89 -5.88 -2.19 -10.41
CA VAL A 89 -4.69 -1.74 -9.69
C VAL A 89 -3.87 -2.94 -9.23
N ALA A 90 -4.52 -3.96 -8.67
CA ALA A 90 -3.87 -5.22 -8.30
C ALA A 90 -3.18 -5.89 -9.51
N GLY A 91 -3.87 -5.96 -10.65
CA GLY A 91 -3.31 -6.49 -11.90
C GLY A 91 -2.10 -5.69 -12.39
N LYS A 92 -2.15 -4.35 -12.33
CA LYS A 92 -1.00 -3.50 -12.66
C LYS A 92 0.19 -3.73 -11.75
N LEU A 93 -0.04 -4.04 -10.48
CA LEU A 93 0.98 -4.39 -9.49
C LEU A 93 1.56 -5.81 -9.68
N GLY A 94 0.98 -6.61 -10.59
CA GLY A 94 1.39 -8.00 -10.82
C GLY A 94 0.89 -8.96 -9.74
N LEU A 95 -0.21 -8.61 -9.07
CA LEU A 95 -0.84 -9.45 -8.06
C LEU A 95 -1.89 -10.34 -8.72
N GLU A 96 -1.80 -11.64 -8.46
CA GLU A 96 -2.87 -12.58 -8.79
C GLU A 96 -3.97 -12.46 -7.74
N VAL A 97 -5.16 -12.08 -8.21
CA VAL A 97 -6.35 -12.01 -7.38
C VAL A 97 -7.13 -13.31 -7.64
N SER A 98 -6.94 -14.31 -6.78
CA SER A 98 -7.69 -15.57 -6.78
C SER A 98 -8.90 -15.49 -5.86
#